data_AF-A0A9C6UAN3-F1
#
_entry.id   AF-A0A9C6UAN3-F1
#
_cell.length_a   1.000
_cell.length_b   1.000
_cell.length_c   1.000
_cell.angle_alpha   90.00
_cell.angle_beta   90.00
_cell.angle_gamma   90.00
#
_symmetry.space_group_name_H-M   'P 1'
#
loop_
_entity.id
_entity.type
_entity.pdbx_description
1 polymer ?
#
loop_
_entity_poly.entity_id
_entity_poly.type
_entity_poly.pdbx_seq_one_letter_code
_entity_poly.pdbx_strand_id
1 'polypeptide(L)'
;MKTYCSVEDFQSSMKLSIYQGERSLVKDNFYLNKDITIEIPPKPVREATVDVTFEINESGLLTVTAVEPTSGRQVMVEVTPKEAHLSEADIQAMIQKASLYRCEDNEAKRKVEEELRKRGVVF
;
A
#
# COMPACT_ATOMS: atom_id res chain seq x y z
N MET A 1 2.90 -7.50 -9.06
CA MET A 1 3.54 -6.21 -9.39
C MET A 1 2.44 -5.18 -9.60
N LYS A 2 2.55 -4.02 -8.96
CA LYS A 2 1.65 -2.88 -9.16
C LYS A 2 2.48 -1.62 -9.33
N THR A 3 2.14 -0.80 -10.31
CA THR A 3 2.84 0.45 -10.62
C THR A 3 2.08 1.63 -10.03
N TYR A 4 2.81 2.51 -9.34
CA TYR A 4 2.31 3.77 -8.81
C TYR A 4 2.96 4.93 -9.55
N CYS A 5 2.29 6.09 -9.61
CA CYS A 5 2.82 7.27 -10.28
C CYS A 5 2.75 8.50 -9.37
N SER A 6 3.56 9.52 -9.69
CA SER A 6 3.53 10.80 -8.98
C SER A 6 2.17 11.48 -9.09
N VAL A 7 1.74 12.13 -8.01
CA VAL A 7 0.45 12.83 -7.90
C VAL A 7 0.60 14.35 -7.90
N GLU A 8 1.84 14.84 -7.82
CA GLU A 8 2.21 16.25 -7.84
C GLU A 8 3.35 16.50 -8.83
N ASP A 9 3.41 17.71 -9.40
CA ASP A 9 4.51 18.12 -10.26
C ASP A 9 5.80 18.24 -9.46
N PHE A 10 6.90 17.74 -10.03
CA PHE A 10 8.23 17.78 -9.43
C PHE A 10 8.31 17.13 -8.03
N GLN A 11 7.42 16.16 -7.76
CA GLN A 11 7.49 15.32 -6.57
C GLN A 11 8.86 14.64 -6.49
N SER A 12 9.56 14.78 -5.35
CA SER A 12 10.94 14.32 -5.17
C SER A 12 11.06 12.96 -4.48
N SER A 13 10.01 12.54 -3.77
CA SER A 13 9.97 11.23 -3.10
C SER A 13 8.55 10.68 -3.02
N MET A 14 8.47 9.35 -3.00
CA MET A 14 7.24 8.61 -2.75
C MET A 14 7.41 7.76 -1.50
N LYS A 15 6.45 7.89 -0.57
CA LYS A 15 6.38 7.08 0.65
C LYS A 15 5.30 6.02 0.48
N LEU A 16 5.68 4.77 0.68
CA LEU A 16 4.83 3.58 0.61
C LEU A 16 4.74 2.95 1.99
N SER A 17 3.56 2.94 2.58
CA SER A 17 3.30 2.33 3.89
C SER A 17 2.63 0.97 3.71
N ILE A 18 3.14 -0.05 4.39
CA ILE A 18 2.67 -1.43 4.22
C ILE A 18 1.63 -1.78 5.31
N TYR A 19 0.46 -2.23 4.87
CA TYR A 19 -0.66 -2.63 5.73
C TYR A 19 -1.10 -4.07 5.43
N GLN A 20 -1.66 -4.74 6.43
CA GLN A 20 -2.23 -6.08 6.36
C GLN A 20 -3.69 -6.06 6.84
N GLY A 21 -4.61 -6.58 6.02
CA GLY A 21 -6.02 -6.72 6.37
C GLY A 21 -6.91 -6.87 5.15
N GLU A 22 -8.19 -7.17 5.38
CA GLU A 22 -9.18 -7.42 4.32
C GLU A 22 -10.17 -6.27 4.11
N ARG A 23 -10.06 -5.20 4.89
CA ARG A 23 -10.97 -4.06 4.82
C ARG A 23 -10.51 -3.06 3.76
N SER A 24 -11.47 -2.30 3.23
CA SER A 24 -11.23 -1.41 2.08
C SER A 24 -10.41 -0.16 2.40
N LEU A 25 -10.44 0.32 3.65
CA LEU A 25 -9.76 1.54 4.06
C LEU A 25 -8.54 1.24 4.94
N VAL A 26 -7.45 1.98 4.71
CA VAL A 26 -6.18 1.80 5.44
C VAL A 26 -6.30 1.96 6.95
N LYS A 27 -7.19 2.85 7.42
CA LYS A 27 -7.43 3.12 8.85
C LYS A 27 -7.98 1.90 9.61
N ASP A 28 -8.58 0.97 8.88
CA ASP A 28 -9.27 -0.21 9.41
C ASP A 28 -8.42 -1.49 9.25
N ASN A 29 -7.23 -1.37 8.66
CA ASN A 29 -6.27 -2.44 8.48
C ASN A 29 -5.09 -2.29 9.46
N PHE A 30 -4.35 -3.38 9.66
CA PHE A 30 -3.20 -3.40 10.57
C PHE A 30 -1.96 -2.83 9.88
N TYR A 31 -1.30 -1.85 10.48
CA TYR A 31 -0.06 -1.29 9.96
C TYR A 31 1.13 -2.16 10.35
N LEU A 32 1.93 -2.60 9.39
CA LEU A 32 3.08 -3.48 9.65
C LEU A 32 4.31 -2.75 10.20
N ASN A 33 4.20 -1.45 10.50
CA ASN A 33 5.32 -0.60 10.95
C ASN A 33 6.49 -0.57 9.96
N LYS A 34 6.19 -0.73 8.66
CA LYS A 34 7.17 -0.79 7.58
C LYS A 34 6.78 0.23 6.52
N ASP A 35 7.65 1.21 6.36
CA ASP A 35 7.56 2.27 5.37
C ASP A 35 8.75 2.14 4.40
N ILE A 36 8.46 2.28 3.12
CA ILE A 36 9.46 2.41 2.05
C ILE A 36 9.41 3.85 1.57
N THR A 37 10.54 4.55 1.61
CA THR A 37 10.67 5.86 0.97
C THR A 37 11.62 5.70 -0.20
N ILE A 38 11.15 6.01 -1.40
CA ILE A 38 11.96 6.00 -2.61
C ILE A 38 12.00 7.41 -3.19
N GLU A 39 13.20 7.86 -3.51
CA GLU A 39 13.38 9.12 -4.23
C GLU A 39 13.04 8.92 -5.71
N ILE A 40 12.22 9.81 -6.24
CA ILE A 40 11.80 9.79 -7.65
C ILE A 40 12.35 11.03 -8.37
N PRO A 41 12.69 10.92 -9.67
CA PRO A 41 13.15 12.08 -10.43
C PRO A 41 12.02 13.12 -10.50
N PRO A 42 12.34 14.42 -10.35
CA PRO A 42 11.34 15.48 -10.41
C PRO A 42 10.84 15.61 -11.85
N LYS A 43 9.69 15.02 -12.11
CA LYS A 43 8.99 15.03 -13.41
C LYS A 43 7.60 15.64 -13.26
N PRO A 44 6.94 16.02 -14.37
CA PRO A 44 5.52 16.35 -14.35
C PRO A 44 4.70 15.23 -13.70
N VAL A 45 3.55 15.60 -13.18
CA VAL A 45 2.62 14.67 -12.53
C VAL A 45 2.34 13.45 -13.43
N ARG A 46 2.32 12.25 -12.83
CA ARG A 46 2.14 10.93 -13.46
C ARG A 46 3.28 10.42 -14.34
N GLU A 47 4.34 11.18 -14.60
CA GLU A 47 5.47 10.70 -15.42
C GLU A 47 6.53 9.93 -14.61
N ALA A 48 6.68 10.22 -13.32
CA ALA A 48 7.53 9.43 -12.45
C ALA A 48 6.73 8.23 -11.93
N THR A 49 7.22 7.02 -12.20
CA THR A 49 6.57 5.77 -11.80
C THR A 49 7.42 4.98 -10.82
N VAL A 50 6.78 4.19 -9.96
CA VAL A 50 7.42 3.27 -9.02
C VAL A 50 6.72 1.93 -9.14
N ASP A 51 7.46 0.90 -9.52
CA ASP A 51 7.00 -0.48 -9.59
C ASP A 51 7.18 -1.15 -8.22
N VAL A 52 6.07 -1.60 -7.64
CA VAL A 52 6.07 -2.27 -6.34
C VAL A 52 5.72 -3.73 -6.52
N THR A 53 6.57 -4.60 -5.97
CA THR A 53 6.43 -6.05 -6.00
C THR A 53 6.37 -6.57 -4.56
N PHE A 54 5.43 -7.47 -4.33
CA PHE A 54 5.21 -8.14 -3.05
C PHE A 54 5.43 -9.63 -3.27
N GLU A 55 6.36 -10.20 -2.52
CA GLU A 55 6.70 -11.63 -2.58
C GLU A 55 6.55 -12.23 -1.19
N ILE A 56 5.86 -13.36 -1.08
CA ILE A 56 5.70 -14.09 0.18
C ILE A 56 6.34 -15.46 -0.02
N ASN A 57 7.27 -15.82 0.87
CA ASN A 57 7.89 -17.14 0.84
C ASN A 57 7.16 -18.16 1.73
N GLU A 58 7.57 -19.43 1.67
CA GLU A 58 6.96 -20.52 2.46
C GLU A 58 7.03 -20.30 3.99
N SER A 59 8.01 -19.52 4.47
CA SER A 59 8.13 -19.16 5.88
C SER A 59 7.24 -17.99 6.30
N GLY A 60 6.49 -17.40 5.37
CA GLY A 60 5.66 -16.22 5.58
C GLY A 60 6.44 -14.90 5.63
N LEU A 61 7.72 -14.89 5.24
CA LEU A 61 8.47 -13.65 5.07
C LEU A 61 7.90 -12.92 3.86
N LEU A 62 7.42 -11.69 4.09
CA LEU A 62 6.97 -10.79 3.05
C LEU A 62 8.13 -9.88 2.64
N THR A 63 8.56 -9.98 1.39
CA THR A 63 9.52 -9.07 0.78
C THR A 63 8.77 -8.09 -0.10
N VAL A 64 8.96 -6.79 0.18
CA VAL A 64 8.39 -5.70 -0.61
C VAL A 64 9.52 -4.95 -1.28
N THR A 65 9.47 -4.89 -2.60
CA THR A 65 10.48 -4.24 -3.44
C THR A 65 9.83 -3.12 -4.22
N ALA A 66 10.33 -1.89 -4.06
CA ALA A 66 9.93 -0.73 -4.83
C ALA A 66 11.07 -0.32 -5.76
N VAL A 67 10.78 -0.15 -7.05
CA VAL A 67 11.77 0.18 -8.10
C VAL A 67 11.30 1.39 -8.89
N GLU A 68 12.16 2.40 -9.03
CA GLU A 68 11.94 3.52 -9.95
C GLU A 68 12.67 3.20 -11.26
N PRO A 69 11.95 2.91 -12.37
CA PRO A 69 12.55 2.34 -13.57
C PRO A 69 13.44 3.32 -14.35
N THR A 70 13.26 4.64 -14.20
CA THR A 70 14.06 5.64 -14.95
C THR A 70 15.49 5.74 -14.40
N SER A 71 15.64 5.77 -13.09
CA SER A 71 16.93 5.91 -12.39
C SER A 71 17.52 4.58 -11.97
N GLY A 72 16.72 3.49 -11.98
CA GLY A 72 17.13 2.18 -11.50
C GLY A 72 17.27 2.10 -9.97
N ARG A 73 16.80 3.12 -9.24
CA ARG A 73 16.78 3.10 -7.77
C ARG A 73 15.80 2.05 -7.30
N GLN A 74 16.22 1.27 -6.31
CA GLN A 74 15.37 0.27 -5.68
C GLN A 74 15.49 0.32 -4.17
N VAL A 75 14.39 0.07 -3.48
CA VAL A 75 14.33 -0.07 -2.03
C VAL A 75 13.59 -1.37 -1.72
N MET A 76 14.19 -2.19 -0.88
CA MET A 76 13.63 -3.48 -0.46
C MET A 76 13.46 -3.49 1.04
N VAL A 77 12.30 -3.97 1.50
CA VAL A 77 12.00 -4.15 2.91
C VAL A 77 11.42 -5.54 3.13
N GLU A 78 11.91 -6.20 4.16
CA GLU A 78 11.45 -7.51 4.60
C GLU A 78 10.61 -7.36 5.86
N VAL A 79 9.47 -8.06 5.89
CA VAL A 79 8.53 -8.08 7.01
C VAL A 79 8.38 -9.51 7.47
N THR A 80 8.74 -9.76 8.72
CA THR A 80 8.62 -11.09 9.32
C THR A 80 7.24 -11.25 9.98
N PRO A 81 6.65 -12.47 9.99
CA PRO A 81 5.37 -12.73 10.67
C PRO A 81 5.38 -12.38 12.15
N LYS A 82 6.54 -12.49 12.81
CA LYS A 82 6.70 -12.20 14.23
C LYS A 82 6.53 -10.71 14.54
N GLU A 83 6.95 -9.84 13.64
CA GLU A 83 6.75 -8.38 13.75
C GLU A 83 5.27 -7.99 13.59
N ALA A 84 4.46 -8.85 12.95
CA ALA A 84 3.04 -8.59 12.75
C ALA A 84 2.22 -8.77 14.05
N HIS A 85 2.73 -9.42 15.11
CA HIS A 85 2.08 -9.57 16.43
C HIS A 85 0.57 -9.93 16.45
N LEU A 86 0.01 -10.43 15.35
CA LEU A 86 -1.39 -10.81 15.27
C LEU A 86 -1.55 -12.21 15.85
N SER A 87 -2.31 -12.34 16.93
CA SER A 87 -2.73 -13.65 17.41
C SER A 87 -3.76 -14.25 16.47
N GLU A 88 -3.93 -15.58 16.47
CA GLU A 88 -4.98 -16.23 15.68
C GLU A 88 -6.39 -15.68 16.03
N ALA A 89 -6.61 -15.32 17.29
CA ALA A 89 -7.85 -14.68 17.74
C ALA A 89 -8.07 -13.30 17.10
N ASP A 90 -7.01 -12.50 16.97
CA ASP A 90 -7.07 -11.20 16.30
C ASP A 90 -7.36 -11.35 14.81
N ILE A 91 -6.72 -12.32 14.15
CA ILE A 91 -6.96 -12.63 12.73
C ILE A 91 -8.43 -13.01 12.51
N GLN A 92 -8.97 -13.92 13.33
CA GLN A 92 -10.38 -14.32 13.24
C GLN A 92 -11.33 -13.15 13.48
N ALA A 93 -11.03 -12.30 14.48
CA ALA A 93 -11.83 -11.10 14.75
C ALA A 93 -11.77 -10.10 13.57
N MET A 94 -10.62 -9.94 12.91
CA MET A 94 -10.47 -9.10 11.73
C MET A 94 -11.30 -9.62 10.55
N ILE A 95 -11.28 -10.92 10.29
CA ILE A 95 -12.08 -11.55 9.22
C ILE A 95 -13.58 -11.38 9.48
N GLN A 96 -14.03 -11.60 10.72
CA GLN A 96 -15.43 -11.40 11.10
C GLN A 96 -15.86 -9.95 10.92
N LYS A 97 -15.03 -8.99 11.37
CA LYS A 97 -15.29 -7.56 11.17
C LYS A 97 -15.35 -7.21 9.69
N ALA A 98 -14.41 -7.68 8.87
CA ALA A 98 -14.41 -7.41 7.44
C ALA A 98 -15.70 -7.90 6.76
N SER A 99 -16.23 -9.06 7.16
CA SER A 99 -17.51 -9.57 6.66
C SER A 99 -18.69 -8.70 7.11
N LEU A 100 -18.74 -8.33 8.40
CA LEU A 100 -19.82 -7.53 8.97
C LEU A 100 -19.90 -6.12 8.35
N TYR A 101 -18.75 -5.48 8.18
CA TYR A 101 -18.61 -4.09 7.71
C TYR A 101 -18.56 -3.98 6.17
N ARG A 102 -18.74 -5.08 5.43
CA ARG A 102 -18.58 -5.10 3.97
C ARG A 102 -19.49 -4.11 3.24
N CYS A 103 -20.71 -3.89 3.72
CA CYS A 103 -21.66 -2.96 3.11
C CYS A 103 -21.20 -1.50 3.30
N GLU A 104 -20.78 -1.16 4.52
CA GLU A 104 -20.26 0.17 4.87
C GLU A 104 -18.92 0.44 4.17
N ASP A 105 -18.03 -0.56 4.10
CA ASP A 105 -16.75 -0.47 3.41
C ASP A 105 -16.93 -0.19 1.91
N ASN A 106 -17.95 -0.78 1.27
CA ASN A 106 -18.28 -0.50 -0.13
C ASN A 106 -18.77 0.95 -0.33
N GLU A 107 -19.63 1.45 0.56
CA GLU A 107 -20.12 2.83 0.44
C GLU A 107 -18.99 3.83 0.68
N ALA A 108 -18.16 3.59 1.69
CA ALA A 108 -17.01 4.42 2.00
C ALA A 108 -15.97 4.40 0.88
N LYS A 109 -15.69 3.23 0.30
CA LYS A 109 -14.82 3.09 -0.87
C LYS A 109 -15.33 3.92 -2.05
N ARG A 110 -16.63 3.84 -2.35
CA ARG A 110 -17.23 4.64 -3.44
C ARG A 110 -17.08 6.13 -3.20
N LYS A 111 -17.32 6.62 -1.98
CA LYS A 111 -17.12 8.04 -1.63
C LYS A 111 -15.66 8.47 -1.83
N VAL A 112 -14.72 7.66 -1.40
CA VAL A 112 -13.28 7.95 -1.57
C VAL A 112 -12.89 7.94 -3.04
N GLU A 113 -13.34 6.96 -3.83
CA GLU A 113 -13.09 6.91 -5.28
C GLU A 113 -13.68 8.12 -6.01
N GLU A 114 -14.88 8.56 -5.63
CA GLU A 114 -15.49 9.78 -6.20
C GLU A 114 -14.67 11.03 -5.87
N GLU A 115 -14.20 11.17 -4.63
CA GLU A 115 -13.37 12.30 -4.21
C GLU A 115 -12.00 12.31 -4.90
N LEU A 116 -11.37 11.13 -5.05
CA LEU A 116 -10.12 10.96 -5.78
C LEU A 116 -10.29 11.30 -7.27
N ARG A 117 -11.41 10.88 -7.88
CA ARG A 117 -11.76 11.23 -9.26
C ARG A 117 -11.94 12.73 -9.43
N LYS A 118 -12.59 13.41 -8.48
CA LYS A 118 -12.73 14.89 -8.50
C LYS A 118 -11.38 15.59 -8.39
N ARG A 119 -10.46 15.05 -7.58
CA ARG A 119 -9.08 15.53 -7.46
C ARG A 119 -8.18 15.17 -8.65
N GLY A 120 -8.67 14.36 -9.60
CA GLY A 120 -7.86 13.88 -10.71
C GLY A 120 -6.74 12.93 -10.28
N VAL A 121 -6.87 12.27 -9.12
CA VAL A 121 -5.90 11.27 -8.64
C VAL A 121 -6.51 9.89 -8.89
N VAL A 122 -5.82 9.03 -9.65
CA VAL A 122 -6.29 7.68 -9.99
C VAL A 122 -5.18 6.68 -9.64
N PHE A 123 -5.49 5.66 -8.83
CA PHE A 123 -4.56 4.63 -8.31
C PHE A 123 -4.92 3.21 -8.79
#